data_AF-A0A7S4PI78-F1
#
_entry.id   AF-A0A7S4PI78-F1
#
_cell.length_a   1.000
_cell.length_b   1.000
_cell.length_c   1.000
_cell.angle_alpha   90.00
_cell.angle_beta   90.00
_cell.angle_gamma   90.00
#
_symmetry.space_group_name_H-M   'P 1'
#
loop_
_entity.id
_entity.type
_entity.pdbx_description
1 polymer ?
#
loop_
_entity_poly.entity_id
_entity_poly.type
_entity_poly.pdbx_seq_one_letter_code
_entity_poly.pdbx_strand_id
1 'polypeptide(L)'
;AEFKTIISNPGPFAVKFSGEYLEWYYAAYNSKVKNHERKINEANQPEGTGTMGTTPSKKHPYTMPVTSARRRHFEQLRKDAQEEIDKYACRHATLDLWERKEQFPYVDVTKRCQPFHLHELLKKFVDLETDVRLFWIKVVLYSSLIIERFPQKYIQETPELEQIIEKVRWERSKDCSNKPSERLHSICVKALRKFNIQNAVECAVLLKCIEKNATQSLTTFDSSVNFQSHELSLNTLISFTPSAESTLFEMDNLPIIQLYLFAEMNAFSPTNVFKTHPKVKEIVTLPESDLTKIPNPESLKFFFATSVPQIRRLEARLRELQVLHRNITKQDDRYINARTLYNPKTFRAEIRDAMTLRMERALKRFENASLNLKPKSPEEEAEEIAEKGGVQIKPSVYFFARRLKSELSVSLALSLDSTGIVRKNLFDAAKEMYLERLHFFDDKLRHIHNQQAKIALTILDQAIQRVIAEHQDVFEKRSVPGYSSFLNISSKHVPLATRQLDEYGALTKHTRENYSRRYLSPFDVHASTDGQAGEGDTLKEPNDDTEN
;
A
#
# COMPACT_ATOMS: atom_id res chain seq x y z
N ALA A 1 11.45 -37.38 9.98
CA ALA A 1 10.14 -37.69 10.58
C ALA A 1 9.76 -36.65 11.63
N GLU A 2 10.66 -36.35 12.57
CA GLU A 2 10.46 -35.36 13.64
C GLU A 2 10.03 -33.97 13.15
N PHE A 3 10.63 -33.43 12.09
CA PHE A 3 10.18 -32.13 11.57
C PHE A 3 8.70 -32.12 11.15
N LYS A 4 8.19 -33.24 10.62
CA LYS A 4 6.78 -33.35 10.25
C LYS A 4 5.86 -33.32 11.47
N THR A 5 6.28 -33.85 12.61
CA THR A 5 5.49 -33.78 13.85
C THR A 5 5.49 -32.36 14.43
N ILE A 6 6.60 -31.64 14.34
CA ILE A 6 6.72 -30.24 14.80
C ILE A 6 5.78 -29.30 14.04
N ILE A 7 5.68 -29.44 12.71
CA ILE A 7 4.87 -28.54 11.88
C ILE A 7 3.39 -28.93 11.82
N SER A 8 3.03 -30.07 12.39
CA SER A 8 1.64 -30.56 12.39
C SER A 8 0.86 -29.87 13.50
N ASN A 9 -0.13 -29.06 13.13
CA ASN A 9 -0.99 -28.39 14.09
C ASN A 9 -1.83 -29.41 14.88
N PRO A 10 -1.78 -29.42 16.23
CA PRO A 10 -2.69 -30.24 17.02
C PRO A 10 -4.13 -29.71 16.99
N GLY A 11 -4.33 -28.43 16.65
CA GLY A 11 -5.63 -27.76 16.62
C GLY A 11 -6.60 -28.23 15.53
N PRO A 12 -7.73 -27.51 15.36
CA PRO A 12 -8.83 -27.93 14.50
C PRO A 12 -8.53 -27.80 13.00
N PHE A 13 -7.50 -27.04 12.62
CA PHE A 13 -7.10 -26.82 11.23
C PHE A 13 -5.86 -27.63 10.89
N ALA A 14 -5.90 -28.39 9.80
CA ALA A 14 -4.71 -29.02 9.22
C ALA A 14 -4.32 -28.30 7.93
N VAL A 15 -3.08 -27.80 7.86
CA VAL A 15 -2.55 -27.12 6.68
C VAL A 15 -1.60 -28.06 5.96
N LYS A 16 -1.83 -28.27 4.66
CA LYS A 16 -0.83 -28.90 3.78
C LYS A 16 0.03 -27.82 3.14
N PHE A 17 1.27 -28.21 2.85
CA PHE A 17 2.29 -27.33 2.29
C PHE A 17 2.76 -27.89 0.94
N SER A 18 3.14 -27.02 0.01
CA SER A 18 3.81 -27.43 -1.22
C SER A 18 5.19 -28.05 -0.92
N GLY A 19 5.67 -28.95 -1.77
CA GLY A 19 7.00 -29.57 -1.63
C GLY A 19 8.13 -28.54 -1.52
N GLU A 20 8.15 -27.56 -2.41
CA GLU A 20 9.16 -26.48 -2.43
C GLU A 20 9.19 -25.68 -1.12
N TYR A 21 8.01 -25.27 -0.62
CA TYR A 21 7.91 -24.56 0.64
C TYR A 21 8.38 -25.40 1.83
N LEU A 22 8.11 -26.72 1.84
CA LEU A 22 8.58 -27.62 2.90
C LEU A 22 10.09 -27.76 2.91
N GLU A 23 10.73 -27.85 1.75
CA GLU A 23 12.19 -27.90 1.63
C GLU A 23 12.84 -26.62 2.14
N TRP A 24 12.32 -25.47 1.70
CA TRP A 24 12.76 -24.16 2.19
C TRP A 24 12.58 -24.04 3.72
N TYR A 25 11.42 -24.44 4.24
CA TYR A 25 11.11 -24.32 5.67
C TYR A 25 11.98 -25.26 6.52
N TYR A 26 12.29 -26.45 6.01
CA TYR A 26 13.22 -27.38 6.67
C TYR A 26 14.66 -26.86 6.67
N ALA A 27 15.12 -26.25 5.56
CA ALA A 27 16.43 -25.59 5.51
C ALA A 27 16.52 -24.44 6.51
N ALA A 28 15.47 -23.62 6.63
CA ALA A 28 15.38 -22.54 7.61
C ALA A 28 15.39 -23.07 9.05
N TYR A 29 14.67 -24.15 9.33
CA TYR A 29 14.68 -24.83 10.62
C TYR A 29 16.09 -25.30 11.01
N ASN A 30 16.77 -26.02 10.12
CA ASN A 30 18.12 -26.51 10.37
C ASN A 30 19.11 -25.36 10.60
N SER A 31 18.99 -24.26 9.84
CA SER A 31 19.80 -23.06 10.05
C SER A 31 19.55 -22.42 11.42
N LYS A 32 18.28 -22.36 11.86
CA LYS A 32 17.89 -21.84 13.17
C LYS A 32 18.44 -22.70 14.31
N VAL A 33 18.35 -24.02 14.21
CA VAL A 33 18.92 -24.96 15.19
C VAL A 33 20.42 -24.78 15.30
N LYS A 34 21.15 -24.81 14.17
CA LYS A 34 22.62 -24.59 14.14
C LYS A 34 23.02 -23.25 14.76
N ASN A 35 22.27 -22.19 14.46
CA ASN A 35 22.54 -20.87 15.04
C ASN A 35 22.27 -20.83 16.55
N HIS A 36 21.28 -21.57 17.04
CA HIS A 36 20.98 -21.66 18.46
C HIS A 36 22.06 -22.45 19.22
N GLU A 37 22.47 -23.61 18.68
CA GLU A 37 23.58 -24.42 19.21
C GLU A 37 24.89 -23.62 19.25
N ARG A 38 25.19 -22.87 18.18
CA ARG A 38 26.37 -21.98 18.16
C ARG A 38 26.32 -20.96 19.29
N LYS A 39 25.18 -20.30 19.50
CA LYS A 39 25.01 -19.30 20.59
C LYS A 39 25.17 -19.93 21.98
N ILE A 40 24.67 -21.15 22.18
CA ILE A 40 24.84 -21.88 23.45
C ILE A 40 26.32 -22.22 23.67
N ASN A 41 27.00 -22.73 22.63
CA ASN A 41 28.42 -23.07 22.70
C ASN A 41 29.28 -21.83 22.96
N GLU A 42 28.97 -20.70 22.34
CA GLU A 42 29.64 -19.41 22.60
C GLU A 42 29.39 -18.88 24.02
N ALA A 43 28.21 -19.14 24.61
CA ALA A 43 27.90 -18.76 25.99
C ALA A 43 28.57 -19.68 27.02
N ASN A 44 28.77 -20.96 26.68
CA ASN A 44 29.37 -21.96 27.55
C ASN A 44 30.91 -21.99 27.47
N GLN A 45 31.53 -21.35 26.48
CA GLN A 45 32.98 -21.18 26.45
C GLN A 45 33.40 -20.16 27.52
N PRO A 46 34.22 -20.56 28.52
CA PRO A 46 34.77 -19.63 29.50
C PRO A 46 35.66 -18.60 28.78
N GLU A 47 35.65 -17.35 29.24
CA GLU A 47 36.35 -16.21 28.61
C GLU A 47 37.90 -16.30 28.65
N GLY A 48 38.51 -17.49 28.63
CA GLY A 48 39.93 -17.66 28.94
C GLY A 48 40.67 -18.85 28.31
N THR A 49 40.16 -19.55 27.30
CA THR A 49 40.96 -20.59 26.61
C THR A 49 40.87 -20.47 25.11
N GLY A 50 41.78 -19.67 24.54
CA GLY A 50 42.12 -19.73 23.13
C GLY A 50 42.84 -21.04 22.83
N THR A 51 42.10 -22.07 22.41
CA THR A 51 42.67 -23.21 21.68
C THR A 51 42.29 -23.07 20.21
N MET A 52 43.33 -22.97 19.39
CA MET A 52 43.31 -22.82 17.93
C MET A 52 42.40 -23.84 17.26
N GLY A 53 41.46 -23.41 16.41
CA GLY A 53 40.85 -24.32 15.44
C GLY A 53 39.50 -23.93 14.84
N THR A 54 38.72 -23.04 15.45
CA THR A 54 37.46 -22.56 14.86
C THR A 54 37.35 -21.07 15.05
N THR A 55 37.14 -20.32 13.97
CA THR A 55 37.02 -18.86 13.99
C THR A 55 35.94 -18.47 15.01
N PRO A 56 36.31 -17.96 16.19
CA PRO A 56 35.32 -17.47 17.13
C PRO A 56 34.63 -16.31 16.44
N SER A 57 33.30 -16.19 16.60
CA SER A 57 32.62 -14.92 16.37
C SER A 57 33.45 -13.87 17.09
N LYS A 58 34.24 -13.08 16.34
CA LYS A 58 35.14 -12.08 16.90
C LYS A 58 34.26 -11.13 17.72
N LYS A 59 34.24 -11.31 19.05
CA LYS A 59 33.64 -10.32 19.95
C LYS A 59 34.28 -9.00 19.54
N HIS A 60 33.44 -8.00 19.26
CA HIS A 60 33.95 -6.69 18.89
C HIS A 60 34.93 -6.27 19.99
N PRO A 61 36.11 -5.71 19.67
CA PRO A 61 37.14 -5.39 20.66
C PRO A 61 36.63 -4.53 21.83
N TYR A 62 35.50 -3.85 21.65
CA TYR A 62 34.85 -2.98 22.63
C TYR A 62 33.44 -3.46 23.03
N THR A 63 33.22 -4.75 23.31
CA THR A 63 31.93 -5.19 23.89
C THR A 63 31.77 -4.68 25.32
N MET A 64 30.68 -3.98 25.61
CA MET A 64 30.37 -3.49 26.96
C MET A 64 30.25 -4.65 27.98
N PRO A 65 30.60 -4.45 29.26
CA PRO A 65 30.47 -5.48 30.29
C PRO A 65 29.00 -5.82 30.57
N VAL A 66 28.71 -7.10 30.86
CA VAL A 66 27.34 -7.64 31.10
C VAL A 66 26.62 -6.91 32.26
N THR A 67 27.39 -6.41 33.23
CA THR A 67 26.88 -5.68 34.40
C THR A 67 26.43 -4.25 34.08
N SER A 68 26.81 -3.70 32.92
CA SER A 68 26.45 -2.33 32.54
C SER A 68 24.94 -2.18 32.34
N ALA A 69 24.35 -1.16 32.99
CA ALA A 69 22.95 -0.79 32.78
C ALA A 69 22.66 -0.45 31.31
N ARG A 70 23.62 0.19 30.61
CA ARG A 70 23.52 0.50 29.18
C ARG A 70 23.44 -0.77 28.34
N ARG A 71 24.27 -1.78 28.64
CA ARG A 71 24.23 -3.08 27.95
C ARG A 71 22.90 -3.79 28.17
N ARG A 72 22.42 -3.88 29.42
CA ARG A 72 21.12 -4.51 29.73
C ARG A 72 19.97 -3.85 29.00
N HIS A 73 19.96 -2.52 28.96
CA HIS A 73 18.93 -1.76 28.24
C HIS A 73 18.92 -2.08 26.74
N PHE A 74 20.07 -2.06 26.07
CA PHE A 74 20.14 -2.35 24.64
C PHE A 74 19.96 -3.84 24.31
N GLU A 75 20.35 -4.77 25.18
CA GLU A 75 20.02 -6.19 25.03
C GLU A 75 18.51 -6.42 25.12
N GLN A 76 17.83 -5.74 26.05
CA GLN A 76 16.37 -5.76 26.14
C GLN A 76 15.72 -5.15 24.90
N LEU A 77 16.16 -3.96 24.46
CA LEU A 77 15.66 -3.31 23.25
C LEU A 77 15.81 -4.21 22.01
N ARG A 78 16.95 -4.90 21.90
CA ARG A 78 17.23 -5.85 20.81
C ARG A 78 16.30 -7.06 20.86
N LYS A 79 16.05 -7.60 22.06
CA LYS A 79 15.13 -8.73 22.27
C LYS A 79 13.70 -8.34 21.90
N ASP A 80 13.20 -7.22 22.43
CA ASP A 80 11.85 -6.72 22.15
C ASP A 80 11.66 -6.45 20.65
N ALA A 81 12.66 -5.88 20.00
CA ALA A 81 12.65 -5.66 18.55
C ALA A 81 12.62 -6.97 17.74
N GLN A 82 13.38 -7.99 18.14
CA GLN A 82 13.37 -9.29 17.49
C GLN A 82 12.02 -9.99 17.65
N GLU A 83 11.43 -9.96 18.85
CA GLU A 83 10.09 -10.53 19.10
C GLU A 83 9.03 -9.85 18.23
N GLU A 84 9.14 -8.54 18.03
CA GLU A 84 8.24 -7.80 17.16
C GLU A 84 8.42 -8.16 15.67
N ILE A 85 9.65 -8.33 15.20
CA ILE A 85 9.95 -8.80 13.84
C ILE A 85 9.35 -10.20 13.63
N ASP A 86 9.60 -11.14 14.54
CA ASP A 86 9.11 -12.51 14.45
C ASP A 86 7.57 -12.54 14.43
N LYS A 87 6.93 -11.69 15.26
CA LYS A 87 5.47 -11.54 15.28
C LYS A 87 4.90 -11.07 13.95
N TYR A 88 5.50 -10.06 13.31
CA TYR A 88 5.01 -9.57 12.02
C TYR A 88 5.34 -10.51 10.86
N ALA A 89 6.47 -11.21 10.90
CA ALA A 89 6.77 -12.28 9.94
C ALA A 89 5.70 -13.38 9.98
N CYS A 90 5.32 -13.84 11.17
CA CYS A 90 4.22 -14.81 11.35
C CYS A 90 2.87 -14.26 10.86
N ARG A 91 2.59 -12.96 11.06
CA ARG A 91 1.35 -12.33 10.57
C ARG A 91 1.31 -12.25 9.05
N HIS A 92 2.41 -11.92 8.39
CA HIS A 92 2.49 -11.97 6.93
C HIS A 92 2.24 -13.39 6.39
N ALA A 93 2.86 -14.40 7.00
CA ALA A 93 2.62 -15.81 6.64
C ALA A 93 1.15 -16.22 6.89
N THR A 94 0.53 -15.70 7.96
CA THR A 94 -0.89 -15.93 8.24
C THR A 94 -1.77 -15.30 7.16
N LEU A 95 -1.49 -14.07 6.72
CA LEU A 95 -2.20 -13.47 5.59
C LEU A 95 -2.03 -14.32 4.33
N ASP A 96 -0.81 -14.76 4.04
CA ASP A 96 -0.53 -15.62 2.89
C ASP A 96 -1.32 -16.94 2.90
N LEU A 97 -1.53 -17.52 4.09
CA LEU A 97 -2.37 -18.71 4.28
C LEU A 97 -3.83 -18.45 3.92
N TRP A 98 -4.41 -17.36 4.42
CA TRP A 98 -5.82 -17.00 4.20
C TRP A 98 -6.10 -16.45 2.81
N GLU A 99 -5.10 -15.79 2.20
CA GLU A 99 -5.14 -15.31 0.81
C GLU A 99 -5.00 -16.46 -0.20
N ARG A 100 -4.77 -17.68 0.29
CA ARG A 100 -4.61 -18.91 -0.50
C ARG A 100 -3.44 -18.83 -1.48
N LYS A 101 -2.27 -18.44 -0.97
CA LYS A 101 -1.03 -18.57 -1.75
C LYS A 101 -0.73 -20.04 -2.06
N GLU A 102 -0.12 -20.29 -3.21
CA GLU A 102 0.17 -21.63 -3.77
C GLU A 102 1.00 -22.51 -2.82
N GLN A 103 1.83 -21.89 -1.98
CA GLN A 103 2.61 -22.58 -0.95
C GLN A 103 1.76 -23.30 0.11
N PHE A 104 0.48 -22.90 0.26
CA PHE A 104 -0.50 -23.49 1.17
C PHE A 104 -1.66 -24.12 0.39
N PRO A 105 -1.43 -25.19 -0.39
CA PRO A 105 -2.38 -25.70 -1.38
C PRO A 105 -3.72 -26.15 -0.79
N TYR A 106 -3.73 -26.62 0.47
CA TYR A 106 -4.91 -27.25 1.05
C TYR A 106 -5.01 -26.98 2.56
N VAL A 107 -6.22 -26.69 3.02
CA VAL A 107 -6.55 -26.52 4.44
C VAL A 107 -7.77 -27.37 4.76
N ASP A 108 -7.57 -28.33 5.66
CA ASP A 108 -8.64 -29.18 6.18
C ASP A 108 -9.44 -28.44 7.24
N VAL A 109 -10.75 -28.35 7.01
CA VAL A 109 -11.76 -27.79 7.93
C VAL A 109 -12.85 -28.82 8.26
N THR A 110 -12.74 -30.06 7.79
CA THR A 110 -13.81 -31.06 7.92
C THR A 110 -13.59 -32.01 9.08
N LYS A 111 -12.35 -32.46 9.31
CA LYS A 111 -12.07 -33.54 10.27
C LYS A 111 -12.15 -33.15 11.75
N ARG A 112 -11.58 -32.00 12.13
CA ARG A 112 -11.38 -31.62 13.55
C ARG A 112 -12.17 -30.37 13.97
N CYS A 113 -12.83 -29.70 13.03
CA CYS A 113 -13.58 -28.48 13.33
C CYS A 113 -14.95 -28.79 13.96
N GLN A 114 -15.08 -28.45 15.24
CA GLN A 114 -16.39 -28.33 15.92
C GLN A 114 -17.23 -27.15 15.38
N PRO A 115 -18.56 -27.13 15.60
CA PRO A 115 -19.45 -26.07 15.13
C PRO A 115 -19.00 -24.66 15.54
N PHE A 116 -18.48 -24.53 16.77
CA PHE A 116 -17.90 -23.29 17.27
C PHE A 116 -16.79 -22.74 16.35
N HIS A 117 -15.85 -23.59 15.91
CA HIS A 117 -14.75 -23.16 15.03
C HIS A 117 -15.26 -22.74 13.65
N LEU A 118 -16.26 -23.44 13.13
CA LEU A 118 -16.87 -23.13 11.84
C LEU A 118 -17.60 -21.80 11.89
N HIS A 119 -18.37 -21.52 12.95
CA HIS A 119 -19.05 -20.25 13.14
C HIS A 119 -18.08 -19.07 13.35
N GLU A 120 -17.04 -19.25 14.17
CA GLU A 120 -16.00 -18.22 14.35
C GLU A 120 -15.23 -17.94 13.06
N LEU A 121 -15.01 -18.97 12.24
CA LEU A 121 -14.42 -18.77 10.92
C LEU A 121 -15.39 -18.07 9.97
N LEU A 122 -16.67 -18.43 10.01
CA LEU A 122 -17.71 -17.84 9.17
C LEU A 122 -17.88 -16.35 9.43
N LYS A 123 -17.92 -15.92 10.70
CA LYS A 123 -18.03 -14.50 11.09
C LYS A 123 -16.99 -13.64 10.38
N LYS A 124 -15.73 -14.09 10.32
CA LYS A 124 -14.66 -13.37 9.63
C LYS A 124 -14.89 -13.15 8.14
N PHE A 125 -15.66 -14.03 7.49
CA PHE A 125 -16.04 -13.88 6.08
C PHE A 125 -17.30 -13.04 5.91
N VAL A 126 -18.27 -13.20 6.81
CA VAL A 126 -19.51 -12.40 6.80
C VAL A 126 -19.20 -10.92 7.03
N ASP A 127 -18.29 -10.60 7.96
CA ASP A 127 -17.85 -9.22 8.26
C ASP A 127 -17.25 -8.48 7.05
N LEU A 128 -16.80 -9.21 6.03
CA LEU A 128 -16.21 -8.64 4.81
C LEU A 128 -17.26 -8.34 3.72
N GLU A 129 -18.45 -8.90 3.84
CA GLU A 129 -19.51 -8.80 2.83
C GLU A 129 -20.52 -7.70 3.19
N THR A 130 -21.02 -7.02 2.16
CA THR A 130 -21.93 -5.88 2.34
C THR A 130 -23.40 -6.28 2.44
N ASP A 131 -23.79 -7.41 1.85
CA ASP A 131 -25.15 -7.95 1.90
C ASP A 131 -25.12 -9.46 2.21
N VAL A 132 -25.78 -9.84 3.31
CA VAL A 132 -25.93 -11.23 3.78
C VAL A 132 -26.62 -12.12 2.73
N ARG A 133 -27.54 -11.57 1.95
CA ARG A 133 -28.27 -12.33 0.92
C ARG A 133 -27.37 -12.67 -0.26
N LEU A 134 -26.47 -11.76 -0.62
CA LEU A 134 -25.43 -12.03 -1.62
C LEU A 134 -24.46 -13.10 -1.12
N PHE A 135 -24.13 -13.06 0.18
CA PHE A 135 -23.34 -14.11 0.80
C PHE A 135 -24.02 -15.48 0.72
N TRP A 136 -25.34 -15.57 0.92
CA TRP A 136 -26.08 -16.82 0.69
C TRP A 136 -25.97 -17.33 -0.74
N ILE A 137 -26.06 -16.45 -1.75
CA ILE A 137 -25.85 -16.84 -3.16
C ILE A 137 -24.44 -17.42 -3.34
N LYS A 138 -23.42 -16.79 -2.73
CA LYS A 138 -22.04 -17.29 -2.74
C LYS A 138 -21.93 -18.67 -2.09
N VAL A 139 -22.52 -18.85 -0.90
CA VAL A 139 -22.56 -20.12 -0.16
C VAL A 139 -23.15 -21.24 -1.03
N VAL A 140 -24.31 -20.99 -1.66
CA VAL A 140 -24.98 -21.98 -2.52
C VAL A 140 -24.19 -22.25 -3.81
N LEU A 141 -23.62 -21.22 -4.43
CA LEU A 141 -22.82 -21.40 -5.64
C LEU A 141 -21.57 -22.25 -5.38
N TYR A 142 -20.90 -22.02 -4.25
CA TYR A 142 -19.69 -22.71 -3.86
C TYR A 142 -19.97 -24.16 -3.42
N SER A 143 -21.06 -24.40 -2.69
CA SER A 143 -21.48 -25.77 -2.37
C SER A 143 -21.87 -26.54 -3.62
N SER A 144 -22.59 -25.90 -4.56
CA SER A 144 -22.95 -26.49 -5.85
C SER A 144 -21.71 -26.87 -6.68
N LEU A 145 -20.67 -26.02 -6.65
CA LEU A 145 -19.40 -26.28 -7.32
C LEU A 145 -18.76 -27.57 -6.78
N ILE A 146 -18.68 -27.71 -5.45
CA ILE A 146 -18.09 -28.90 -4.82
C ILE A 146 -18.86 -30.17 -5.19
N ILE A 147 -20.19 -30.11 -5.11
CA ILE A 147 -21.08 -31.25 -5.39
C ILE A 147 -20.94 -31.73 -6.85
N GLU A 148 -20.94 -30.82 -7.82
CA GLU A 148 -20.93 -31.17 -9.25
C GLU A 148 -19.53 -31.51 -9.79
N ARG A 149 -18.47 -30.84 -9.32
CA ARG A 149 -17.15 -30.87 -9.98
C ARG A 149 -16.03 -31.51 -9.17
N PHE A 150 -16.15 -31.57 -7.84
CA PHE A 150 -15.04 -31.97 -6.98
C PHE A 150 -15.12 -33.34 -6.28
N PRO A 151 -15.93 -34.34 -6.70
CA PRO A 151 -16.01 -35.58 -5.93
C PRO A 151 -14.66 -36.33 -5.89
N GLN A 152 -14.06 -36.75 -7.00
CA GLN A 152 -13.08 -37.85 -6.91
C GLN A 152 -11.72 -37.51 -6.26
N LYS A 153 -11.12 -36.35 -6.56
CA LYS A 153 -9.76 -36.01 -6.06
C LYS A 153 -9.75 -35.68 -4.56
N TYR A 154 -10.76 -34.94 -4.10
CA TYR A 154 -10.80 -34.45 -2.71
C TYR A 154 -11.49 -35.43 -1.76
N ILE A 155 -12.42 -36.25 -2.25
CA ILE A 155 -12.97 -37.38 -1.47
C ILE A 155 -11.86 -38.34 -1.05
N GLN A 156 -10.90 -38.62 -1.94
CA GLN A 156 -9.73 -39.46 -1.59
C GLN A 156 -8.90 -38.86 -0.44
N GLU A 157 -8.83 -37.53 -0.33
CA GLU A 157 -8.09 -36.86 0.74
C GLU A 157 -8.91 -36.67 2.04
N THR A 158 -10.23 -36.52 1.90
CA THR A 158 -11.21 -36.33 3.00
C THR A 158 -12.49 -37.13 2.73
N PRO A 159 -12.60 -38.38 3.19
CA PRO A 159 -13.80 -39.20 3.01
C PRO A 159 -15.02 -38.63 3.76
N GLU A 160 -14.81 -37.82 4.81
CA GLU A 160 -15.88 -37.14 5.55
C GLU A 160 -16.67 -36.16 4.66
N LEU A 161 -16.07 -35.69 3.57
CA LEU A 161 -16.71 -34.80 2.61
C LEU A 161 -17.91 -35.47 1.92
N GLU A 162 -17.86 -36.77 1.65
CA GLU A 162 -18.99 -37.50 1.06
C GLU A 162 -20.21 -37.47 1.97
N GLN A 163 -20.01 -37.72 3.26
CA GLN A 163 -21.10 -37.71 4.25
C GLN A 163 -21.72 -36.32 4.39
N ILE A 164 -20.91 -35.26 4.27
CA ILE A 164 -21.41 -33.89 4.29
C ILE A 164 -22.20 -33.60 3.00
N ILE A 165 -21.70 -34.01 1.83
CA ILE A 165 -22.40 -33.86 0.55
C ILE A 165 -23.75 -34.58 0.59
N GLU A 166 -23.81 -35.80 1.12
CA GLU A 166 -25.06 -36.56 1.26
C GLU A 166 -26.07 -35.84 2.17
N LYS A 167 -25.62 -35.24 3.28
CA LYS A 167 -26.48 -34.44 4.17
C LYS A 167 -26.96 -33.14 3.56
N VAL A 168 -26.19 -32.57 2.61
CA VAL A 168 -26.54 -31.32 1.91
C VAL A 168 -27.38 -31.58 0.66
N ARG A 169 -27.53 -32.83 0.19
CA ARG A 169 -28.43 -33.15 -0.93
C ARG A 169 -29.81 -32.61 -0.59
N TRP A 170 -30.14 -31.50 -1.24
CA TRP A 170 -31.27 -30.63 -0.94
C TRP A 170 -32.53 -31.48 -0.78
N GLU A 171 -32.89 -31.75 0.47
CA GLU A 171 -34.14 -32.43 0.74
C GLU A 171 -35.26 -31.51 0.25
N ARG A 172 -36.18 -32.09 -0.52
CA ARG A 172 -37.33 -31.43 -1.15
C ARG A 172 -38.34 -30.97 -0.08
N SER A 173 -37.94 -30.09 0.81
CA SER A 173 -38.81 -29.47 1.79
C SER A 173 -39.42 -28.23 1.16
N LYS A 174 -40.75 -28.21 1.05
CA LYS A 174 -41.51 -27.13 0.41
C LYS A 174 -41.55 -25.84 1.23
N ASP A 175 -41.18 -25.87 2.51
CA ASP A 175 -41.41 -24.77 3.46
C ASP A 175 -40.27 -24.63 4.48
N CYS A 176 -39.17 -23.99 4.09
CA CYS A 176 -38.13 -23.59 5.06
C CYS A 176 -37.75 -22.13 4.84
N SER A 177 -38.26 -21.21 5.68
CA SER A 177 -37.88 -19.79 5.68
C SER A 177 -36.38 -19.57 5.97
N ASN A 178 -35.74 -20.55 6.60
CA ASN A 178 -34.37 -20.44 7.13
C ASN A 178 -33.32 -21.16 6.26
N LYS A 179 -33.73 -21.81 5.16
CA LYS A 179 -32.83 -22.53 4.24
C LYS A 179 -32.91 -21.91 2.83
N PRO A 180 -31.79 -21.89 2.09
CA PRO A 180 -31.83 -21.49 0.69
C PRO A 180 -32.71 -22.46 -0.13
N SER A 181 -33.42 -21.91 -1.12
CA SER A 181 -34.34 -22.69 -1.95
C SER A 181 -33.60 -23.68 -2.86
N GLU A 182 -34.18 -24.87 -3.08
CA GLU A 182 -33.74 -25.83 -4.12
C GLU A 182 -33.68 -25.17 -5.51
N ARG A 183 -34.59 -24.21 -5.77
CA ARG A 183 -34.58 -23.47 -7.04
C ARG A 183 -33.27 -22.70 -7.24
N LEU A 184 -32.74 -22.08 -6.18
CA LEU A 184 -31.46 -21.36 -6.23
C LEU A 184 -30.32 -22.31 -6.58
N HIS A 185 -30.26 -23.47 -5.93
CA HIS A 185 -29.27 -24.50 -6.25
C HIS A 185 -29.36 -24.94 -7.71
N SER A 186 -30.57 -25.21 -8.22
CA SER A 186 -30.77 -25.60 -9.63
C SER A 186 -30.29 -24.53 -10.62
N ILE A 187 -30.48 -23.25 -10.29
CA ILE A 187 -30.00 -22.12 -11.10
C ILE A 187 -28.46 -22.06 -11.05
N CYS A 188 -27.85 -22.21 -9.88
CA CYS A 188 -26.40 -22.28 -9.74
C CYS A 188 -25.79 -23.43 -10.55
N VAL A 189 -26.37 -24.64 -10.49
CA VAL A 189 -25.90 -25.80 -11.28
C VAL A 189 -26.01 -25.53 -12.78
N LYS A 190 -27.11 -24.93 -13.25
CA LYS A 190 -27.24 -24.49 -14.65
C LYS A 190 -26.15 -23.49 -15.03
N ALA A 191 -25.82 -22.55 -14.13
CA ALA A 191 -24.80 -21.53 -14.40
C ALA A 191 -23.40 -22.15 -14.49
N LEU A 192 -23.08 -23.07 -13.58
CA LEU A 192 -21.83 -23.83 -13.60
C LEU A 192 -21.65 -24.63 -14.89
N ARG A 193 -22.72 -25.19 -15.45
CA ARG A 193 -22.70 -25.91 -16.74
C ARG A 193 -22.59 -24.96 -17.93
N LYS A 194 -23.45 -23.94 -18.00
CA LYS A 194 -23.49 -22.97 -19.12
C LYS A 194 -22.16 -22.25 -19.34
N PHE A 195 -21.54 -21.80 -18.25
CA PHE A 195 -20.29 -21.04 -18.29
C PHE A 195 -19.04 -21.89 -18.06
N ASN A 196 -19.20 -23.22 -17.91
CA ASN A 196 -18.10 -24.16 -17.62
C ASN A 196 -17.21 -23.70 -16.46
N ILE A 197 -17.84 -23.35 -15.33
CA ILE A 197 -17.12 -22.88 -14.15
C ILE A 197 -16.51 -24.06 -13.42
N GLN A 198 -15.20 -23.98 -13.17
CA GLN A 198 -14.39 -25.06 -12.59
C GLN A 198 -13.80 -24.71 -11.23
N ASN A 199 -13.74 -23.43 -10.84
CA ASN A 199 -13.09 -23.02 -9.60
C ASN A 199 -13.80 -21.86 -8.88
N ALA A 200 -13.38 -21.59 -7.64
CA ALA A 200 -13.90 -20.51 -6.82
C ALA A 200 -13.60 -19.11 -7.39
N VAL A 201 -12.52 -18.96 -8.16
CA VAL A 201 -12.16 -17.67 -8.79
C VAL A 201 -13.19 -17.29 -9.85
N GLU A 202 -13.59 -18.23 -10.70
CA GLU A 202 -14.63 -18.07 -11.72
C GLU A 202 -16.00 -17.87 -11.08
N CYS A 203 -16.30 -18.55 -9.97
CA CYS A 203 -17.50 -18.27 -9.18
C CYS A 203 -17.54 -16.81 -8.68
N ALA A 204 -16.43 -16.29 -8.16
CA ALA A 204 -16.35 -14.90 -7.72
C ALA A 204 -16.56 -13.91 -8.88
N VAL A 205 -16.01 -14.21 -10.06
CA VAL A 205 -16.22 -13.42 -11.28
C VAL A 205 -17.68 -13.44 -11.72
N LEU A 206 -18.33 -14.62 -11.70
CA LEU A 206 -19.76 -14.75 -12.00
C LEU A 206 -20.60 -13.90 -11.05
N LEU A 207 -20.34 -13.96 -9.74
CA LEU A 207 -21.06 -13.17 -8.74
C LEU A 207 -20.93 -11.67 -9.00
N LYS A 208 -19.71 -11.20 -9.33
CA LYS A 208 -19.48 -9.78 -9.69
C LYS A 208 -20.22 -9.38 -10.97
N CYS A 209 -20.33 -10.28 -11.96
CA CYS A 209 -21.14 -10.04 -13.15
C CYS A 209 -22.64 -9.98 -12.83
N ILE A 210 -23.12 -10.79 -11.89
CA ILE A 210 -24.52 -10.76 -11.42
C ILE A 210 -24.80 -9.45 -10.68
N GLU A 211 -23.92 -9.04 -9.76
CA GLU A 211 -24.03 -7.75 -9.04
C GLU A 211 -24.15 -6.56 -9.99
N LYS A 212 -23.36 -6.56 -11.08
CA LYS A 212 -23.33 -5.48 -12.06
C LYS A 212 -24.33 -5.67 -13.21
N ASN A 213 -25.21 -6.68 -13.15
CA ASN A 213 -26.15 -7.05 -14.20
C ASN A 213 -25.49 -7.23 -15.60
N ALA A 214 -24.25 -7.70 -15.63
CA ALA A 214 -23.43 -7.80 -16.83
C ALA A 214 -23.16 -9.26 -17.25
N THR A 215 -24.06 -10.18 -16.90
CA THR A 215 -23.95 -11.63 -17.16
C THR A 215 -23.86 -11.99 -18.64
N GLN A 216 -24.34 -11.13 -19.53
CA GLN A 216 -24.20 -11.27 -20.99
C GLN A 216 -22.75 -11.16 -21.49
N SER A 217 -21.85 -10.60 -20.66
CA SER A 217 -20.43 -10.46 -21.00
C SER A 217 -19.63 -11.74 -20.78
N LEU A 218 -20.21 -12.74 -20.09
CA LEU A 218 -19.60 -14.05 -19.89
C LEU A 218 -19.69 -14.87 -21.17
N THR A 219 -18.64 -15.62 -21.47
CA THR A 219 -18.61 -16.53 -22.62
C THR A 219 -19.41 -17.78 -22.30
N THR A 220 -20.36 -18.11 -23.18
CA THR A 220 -21.21 -19.30 -23.05
C THR A 220 -20.51 -20.51 -23.68
N PHE A 221 -20.33 -21.57 -22.91
CA PHE A 221 -19.70 -22.82 -23.37
C PHE A 221 -20.73 -23.88 -23.76
N ASP A 222 -21.88 -23.92 -23.07
CA ASP A 222 -22.97 -24.84 -23.39
C ASP A 222 -24.21 -24.05 -23.83
N SER A 223 -24.49 -24.09 -25.14
CA SER A 223 -25.65 -23.44 -25.75
C SER A 223 -26.96 -24.19 -25.51
N SER A 224 -26.91 -25.44 -25.02
CA SER A 224 -28.12 -26.22 -24.68
C SER A 224 -28.80 -25.70 -23.42
N VAL A 225 -28.04 -25.06 -22.52
CA VAL A 225 -28.56 -24.51 -21.27
C VAL A 225 -29.08 -23.08 -21.48
N ASN A 226 -30.39 -22.97 -21.62
CA ASN A 226 -31.08 -21.69 -21.72
C ASN A 226 -31.51 -21.16 -20.35
N PHE A 227 -31.27 -19.86 -20.13
CA PHE A 227 -31.79 -19.11 -19.00
C PHE A 227 -32.94 -18.25 -19.47
N GLN A 228 -33.97 -18.11 -18.65
CA GLN A 228 -34.92 -17.02 -18.85
C GLN A 228 -34.24 -15.69 -18.49
N SER A 229 -34.57 -14.61 -19.19
CA SER A 229 -33.89 -13.31 -19.10
C SER A 229 -33.76 -12.74 -17.68
N HIS A 230 -34.61 -13.16 -16.75
CA HIS A 230 -34.65 -12.70 -15.37
C HIS A 230 -34.08 -13.69 -14.34
N GLU A 231 -33.77 -14.95 -14.71
CA GLU A 231 -33.35 -16.00 -13.77
C GLU A 231 -31.99 -15.72 -13.10
N LEU A 232 -31.09 -15.02 -13.81
CA LEU A 232 -29.77 -14.62 -13.30
C LEU A 232 -29.73 -13.18 -12.81
N SER A 233 -30.88 -12.51 -12.68
CA SER A 233 -30.91 -11.16 -12.10
C SER A 233 -30.75 -11.24 -10.59
N LEU A 234 -30.04 -10.27 -10.02
CA LEU A 234 -29.76 -10.23 -8.58
C LEU A 234 -31.06 -10.27 -7.75
N ASN A 235 -32.09 -9.52 -8.18
CA ASN A 235 -33.38 -9.46 -7.48
C ASN A 235 -34.09 -10.81 -7.43
N THR A 236 -34.06 -11.57 -8.53
CA THR A 236 -34.65 -12.91 -8.56
C THR A 236 -33.89 -13.87 -7.64
N LEU A 237 -32.55 -13.83 -7.66
CA LEU A 237 -31.74 -14.73 -6.83
C LEU A 237 -31.91 -14.44 -5.33
N ILE A 238 -31.96 -13.15 -4.96
CA ILE A 238 -32.18 -12.72 -3.58
C ILE A 238 -33.53 -13.23 -3.04
N SER A 239 -34.57 -13.30 -3.87
CA SER A 239 -35.89 -13.82 -3.46
C SER A 239 -35.86 -15.28 -2.99
N PHE A 240 -34.83 -16.03 -3.38
CA PHE A 240 -34.62 -17.43 -3.00
C PHE A 240 -33.67 -17.63 -1.81
N THR A 241 -33.19 -16.53 -1.22
CA THR A 241 -32.25 -16.55 -0.09
C THR A 241 -32.92 -16.15 1.23
N PRO A 242 -32.50 -16.74 2.36
CA PRO A 242 -32.92 -16.26 3.68
C PRO A 242 -32.44 -14.82 3.93
N SER A 243 -33.28 -14.01 4.58
CA SER A 243 -32.99 -12.59 4.82
C SER A 243 -32.24 -12.32 6.12
N ALA A 244 -32.36 -13.19 7.13
CA ALA A 244 -31.80 -12.98 8.45
C ALA A 244 -30.39 -13.59 8.58
N GLU A 245 -29.43 -12.82 9.08
CA GLU A 245 -28.06 -13.29 9.33
C GLU A 245 -28.01 -14.46 10.32
N SER A 246 -28.93 -14.51 11.29
CA SER A 246 -29.03 -15.62 12.26
C SER A 246 -29.17 -16.98 11.60
N THR A 247 -29.77 -17.05 10.40
CA THR A 247 -29.93 -18.30 9.65
C THR A 247 -28.59 -18.91 9.25
N LEU A 248 -27.55 -18.10 9.05
CA LEU A 248 -26.18 -18.59 8.78
C LEU A 248 -25.54 -19.26 9.99
N PHE A 249 -26.10 -19.14 11.20
CA PHE A 249 -25.54 -19.72 12.42
C PHE A 249 -26.45 -20.80 13.02
N GLU A 250 -27.53 -21.16 12.31
CA GLU A 250 -28.41 -22.25 12.69
C GLU A 250 -27.74 -23.61 12.45
N MET A 251 -27.92 -24.54 13.38
CA MET A 251 -27.31 -25.87 13.33
C MET A 251 -27.72 -26.67 12.09
N ASP A 252 -28.93 -26.43 11.59
CA ASP A 252 -29.47 -27.05 10.38
C ASP A 252 -28.70 -26.68 9.11
N ASN A 253 -28.04 -25.52 9.10
CA ASN A 253 -27.27 -25.01 7.97
C ASN A 253 -25.77 -25.35 8.07
N LEU A 254 -25.34 -25.94 9.18
CA LEU A 254 -23.93 -26.27 9.42
C LEU A 254 -23.28 -27.10 8.29
N PRO A 255 -23.94 -28.13 7.72
CA PRO A 255 -23.35 -28.90 6.62
C PRO A 255 -23.09 -28.07 5.36
N ILE A 256 -24.01 -27.16 5.02
CA ILE A 256 -23.88 -26.25 3.86
C ILE A 256 -22.72 -25.28 4.08
N ILE A 257 -22.62 -24.72 5.29
CA ILE A 257 -21.55 -23.80 5.68
C ILE A 257 -20.20 -24.51 5.65
N GLN A 258 -20.15 -25.76 6.10
CA GLN A 258 -18.93 -26.56 6.07
C GLN A 258 -18.45 -26.80 4.62
N LEU A 259 -19.35 -27.09 3.68
CA LEU A 259 -19.02 -27.15 2.25
C LEU A 259 -18.56 -25.80 1.70
N TYR A 260 -19.22 -24.71 2.09
CA TYR A 260 -18.79 -23.37 1.69
C TYR A 260 -17.37 -23.06 2.18
N LEU A 261 -17.10 -23.26 3.47
CA LEU A 261 -15.77 -23.04 4.05
C LEU A 261 -14.72 -23.94 3.39
N PHE A 262 -15.07 -25.20 3.11
CA PHE A 262 -14.19 -26.10 2.36
C PHE A 262 -13.89 -25.58 0.95
N ALA A 263 -14.91 -25.15 0.20
CA ALA A 263 -14.75 -24.58 -1.13
C ALA A 263 -13.91 -23.29 -1.11
N GLU A 264 -14.20 -22.42 -0.15
CA GLU A 264 -13.51 -21.16 0.06
C GLU A 264 -12.02 -21.44 0.37
N MET A 265 -11.67 -22.53 1.06
CA MET A 265 -10.27 -22.86 1.34
C MET A 265 -9.60 -23.69 0.23
N ASN A 266 -10.32 -24.55 -0.49
CA ASN A 266 -9.68 -25.59 -1.31
C ASN A 266 -10.03 -25.57 -2.80
N ALA A 267 -11.14 -24.93 -3.20
CA ALA A 267 -11.56 -24.83 -4.60
C ALA A 267 -10.90 -23.65 -5.36
N PHE A 268 -9.83 -23.09 -4.82
CA PHE A 268 -9.04 -22.04 -5.46
C PHE A 268 -7.95 -22.64 -6.33
N SER A 269 -8.09 -22.49 -7.65
CA SER A 269 -7.00 -22.75 -8.59
C SER A 269 -6.60 -21.45 -9.27
N PRO A 270 -5.29 -21.20 -9.43
CA PRO A 270 -4.80 -19.98 -10.05
C PRO A 270 -4.99 -20.09 -11.57
N THR A 271 -6.19 -19.75 -12.06
CA THR A 271 -6.50 -19.69 -13.50
C THR A 271 -6.62 -18.24 -13.96
N ASN A 272 -6.21 -17.97 -15.21
CA ASN A 272 -6.43 -16.66 -15.80
C ASN A 272 -7.85 -16.58 -16.36
N VAL A 273 -8.80 -16.25 -15.48
CA VAL A 273 -10.23 -16.14 -15.81
C VAL A 273 -10.52 -15.13 -16.93
N PHE A 274 -9.63 -14.15 -17.14
CA PHE A 274 -9.79 -13.20 -18.23
C PHE A 274 -9.35 -13.76 -19.59
N LYS A 275 -8.67 -14.90 -19.65
CA LYS A 275 -8.49 -15.63 -20.92
C LYS A 275 -9.77 -16.36 -21.33
N THR A 276 -10.50 -16.93 -20.36
CA THR A 276 -11.77 -17.62 -20.62
C THR A 276 -12.91 -16.62 -20.86
N HIS A 277 -12.94 -15.51 -20.10
CA HIS A 277 -13.94 -14.46 -20.16
C HIS A 277 -13.29 -13.07 -20.38
N PRO A 278 -12.83 -12.73 -21.59
CA PRO A 278 -12.06 -11.50 -21.84
C PRO A 278 -12.86 -10.21 -21.61
N LYS A 279 -14.14 -10.19 -21.98
CA LYS A 279 -15.02 -9.02 -21.81
C LYS A 279 -15.31 -8.69 -20.34
N VAL A 280 -15.06 -9.63 -19.43
CA VAL A 280 -15.35 -9.47 -18.01
C VAL A 280 -14.24 -8.74 -17.25
N LYS A 281 -13.05 -8.62 -17.87
CA LYS A 281 -11.90 -7.93 -17.26
C LYS A 281 -12.26 -6.50 -16.84
N GLU A 282 -12.83 -5.70 -17.73
CA GLU A 282 -13.21 -4.31 -17.45
C GLU A 282 -14.37 -4.18 -16.43
N ILE A 283 -15.13 -5.24 -16.23
CA ILE A 283 -16.23 -5.27 -15.27
C ILE A 283 -15.70 -5.57 -13.87
N VAL A 284 -14.74 -6.49 -13.75
CA VAL A 284 -14.20 -6.94 -12.45
C VAL A 284 -13.05 -6.07 -11.97
N THR A 285 -12.18 -5.62 -12.87
CA THR A 285 -11.06 -4.72 -12.56
C THR A 285 -11.35 -3.30 -13.04
N LEU A 286 -10.44 -2.37 -12.75
CA LEU A 286 -10.51 -1.04 -13.36
C LEU A 286 -10.47 -1.17 -14.89
N PRO A 287 -11.30 -0.39 -15.63
CA PRO A 287 -11.20 -0.35 -17.08
C PRO A 287 -9.80 0.12 -17.44
N GLU A 288 -9.22 -0.48 -18.48
CA GLU A 288 -7.97 0.02 -19.02
C GLU A 288 -8.20 1.47 -19.48
N SER A 289 -7.22 2.35 -19.23
CA SER A 289 -7.28 3.75 -19.63
C SER A 289 -7.40 3.83 -21.14
N ASP A 290 -8.63 3.94 -21.64
CA ASP A 290 -8.91 4.00 -23.05
C ASP A 290 -9.24 5.45 -23.44
N LEU A 291 -8.26 6.13 -24.03
CA LEU A 291 -8.38 7.49 -24.54
C LEU A 291 -9.42 7.60 -25.67
N THR A 292 -10.01 6.49 -26.13
CA THR A 292 -11.15 6.47 -27.06
C THR A 292 -12.42 7.09 -26.45
N LYS A 293 -12.52 7.15 -25.11
CA LYS A 293 -13.68 7.69 -24.37
C LYS A 293 -13.57 9.19 -24.04
N ILE A 294 -12.46 9.85 -24.38
CA ILE A 294 -12.31 11.30 -24.14
C ILE A 294 -13.02 12.06 -25.27
N PRO A 295 -14.04 12.89 -24.96
CA PRO A 295 -14.72 13.70 -25.97
C PRO A 295 -13.73 14.70 -26.57
N ASN A 296 -13.75 14.82 -27.89
CA ASN A 296 -12.83 15.68 -28.64
C ASN A 296 -13.39 17.12 -28.67
N PRO A 297 -12.70 18.14 -28.11
CA PRO A 297 -13.17 19.52 -28.21
C PRO A 297 -13.07 20.01 -29.66
N GLU A 298 -14.17 20.57 -30.18
CA GLU A 298 -14.30 20.87 -31.60
C GLU A 298 -13.34 21.93 -32.15
N SER A 299 -12.73 22.74 -31.27
CA SER A 299 -11.88 23.87 -31.61
C SER A 299 -10.42 23.53 -31.88
N LEU A 300 -9.96 22.30 -31.59
CA LEU A 300 -8.55 21.88 -31.77
C LEU A 300 -8.40 20.66 -32.71
N LYS A 301 -9.40 20.43 -33.57
CA LYS A 301 -9.55 19.23 -34.42
C LYS A 301 -8.30 18.89 -35.25
N PHE A 302 -7.52 19.85 -35.75
CA PHE A 302 -6.40 19.53 -36.67
C PHE A 302 -5.13 19.00 -35.96
N PHE A 303 -4.72 19.62 -34.84
CA PHE A 303 -3.56 19.18 -34.06
C PHE A 303 -3.84 17.89 -33.27
N PHE A 304 -5.07 17.73 -32.74
CA PHE A 304 -5.47 16.48 -32.08
C PHE A 304 -5.80 15.37 -33.09
N ALA A 305 -6.27 15.67 -34.31
CA ALA A 305 -6.53 14.63 -35.32
C ALA A 305 -5.27 13.91 -35.80
N THR A 306 -4.08 14.51 -35.71
CA THR A 306 -2.81 13.86 -36.08
C THR A 306 -2.13 13.22 -34.87
N SER A 307 -2.11 13.91 -33.73
CA SER A 307 -1.47 13.42 -32.51
C SER A 307 -2.26 12.32 -31.79
N VAL A 308 -3.59 12.38 -31.73
CA VAL A 308 -4.40 11.35 -31.03
C VAL A 308 -4.28 9.97 -31.70
N PRO A 309 -4.35 9.83 -33.04
CA PRO A 309 -4.08 8.53 -33.68
C PRO A 309 -2.65 8.04 -33.47
N GLN A 310 -1.65 8.94 -33.44
CA GLN A 310 -0.26 8.56 -33.14
C GLN A 310 -0.09 8.09 -31.70
N ILE A 311 -0.67 8.80 -30.73
CA ILE A 311 -0.70 8.39 -29.32
C ILE A 311 -1.39 7.04 -29.18
N ARG A 312 -2.54 6.82 -29.84
CA ARG A 312 -3.24 5.53 -29.85
C ARG A 312 -2.39 4.39 -30.42
N ARG A 313 -1.66 4.63 -31.52
CA ARG A 313 -0.72 3.64 -32.09
C ARG A 313 0.44 3.34 -31.15
N LEU A 314 1.00 4.37 -30.51
CA LEU A 314 2.08 4.22 -29.53
C LEU A 314 1.59 3.47 -28.29
N GLU A 315 0.39 3.76 -27.79
CA GLU A 315 -0.21 3.03 -26.68
C GLU A 315 -0.46 1.56 -27.02
N ALA A 316 -1.04 1.26 -28.19
CA ALA A 316 -1.24 -0.12 -28.61
C ALA A 316 0.08 -0.90 -28.66
N ARG A 317 1.13 -0.29 -29.22
CA ARG A 317 2.47 -0.87 -29.26
C ARG A 317 3.11 -0.99 -27.87
N LEU A 318 2.90 -0.01 -27.01
CA LEU A 318 3.40 -0.01 -25.63
C LEU A 318 2.68 -1.07 -24.78
N ARG A 319 1.38 -1.31 -25.02
CA ARG A 319 0.62 -2.41 -24.38
C ARG A 319 1.19 -3.77 -24.78
N GLU A 320 1.46 -3.99 -26.06
CA GLU A 320 2.12 -5.21 -26.53
C GLU A 320 3.49 -5.39 -25.87
N LEU A 321 4.30 -4.33 -25.81
CA LEU A 321 5.61 -4.35 -25.16
C LEU A 321 5.53 -4.55 -23.65
N GLN A 322 4.54 -3.99 -22.96
CA GLN A 322 4.34 -4.20 -21.52
C GLN A 322 3.91 -5.63 -21.21
N VAL A 323 3.06 -6.24 -22.04
CA VAL A 323 2.68 -7.65 -21.90
C VAL A 323 3.90 -8.54 -22.16
N LEU A 324 4.69 -8.25 -23.19
CA LEU A 324 5.95 -8.95 -23.45
C LEU A 324 6.95 -8.78 -22.31
N HIS A 325 7.13 -7.57 -21.80
CA HIS A 325 8.02 -7.28 -20.69
C HIS A 325 7.59 -8.04 -19.43
N ARG A 326 6.30 -8.00 -19.04
CA ARG A 326 5.77 -8.77 -17.90
C ARG A 326 5.92 -10.28 -18.06
N ASN A 327 5.85 -10.80 -19.28
CA ASN A 327 6.07 -12.22 -19.56
C ASN A 327 7.56 -12.59 -19.51
N ILE A 328 8.45 -11.67 -19.87
CA ILE A 328 9.91 -11.84 -19.84
C ILE A 328 10.45 -11.68 -18.42
N THR A 329 9.96 -10.70 -17.65
CA THR A 329 10.42 -10.35 -16.31
C THR A 329 9.81 -11.21 -15.21
N LYS A 330 9.42 -12.48 -15.50
CA LYS A 330 8.92 -13.48 -14.52
C LYS A 330 9.34 -13.06 -13.10
N GLN A 331 8.41 -12.48 -12.32
CA GLN A 331 8.64 -11.83 -11.01
C GLN A 331 8.94 -10.31 -11.03
N ASP A 332 7.90 -9.50 -11.05
CA ASP A 332 7.89 -8.28 -10.23
C ASP A 332 7.44 -8.63 -8.81
N ASP A 333 8.17 -9.52 -8.13
CA ASP A 333 7.97 -9.89 -6.72
C ASP A 333 8.16 -8.71 -5.76
N ARG A 334 8.56 -7.54 -6.28
CA ARG A 334 8.70 -6.28 -5.53
C ARG A 334 7.36 -5.73 -5.07
N TYR A 335 6.27 -6.02 -5.79
CA TYR A 335 4.94 -5.54 -5.43
C TYR A 335 4.17 -6.60 -4.68
N ILE A 336 3.58 -6.15 -3.57
CA ILE A 336 2.89 -6.98 -2.60
C ILE A 336 1.85 -7.95 -3.22
N ASN A 337 1.24 -7.59 -4.36
CA ASN A 337 0.19 -8.37 -5.03
C ASN A 337 0.21 -8.30 -6.59
N ALA A 338 1.34 -8.04 -7.24
CA ALA A 338 1.40 -7.93 -8.71
C ALA A 338 1.45 -9.30 -9.41
N ARG A 339 0.42 -10.13 -9.19
CA ARG A 339 0.32 -11.45 -9.83
C ARG A 339 -0.24 -11.35 -11.24
N THR A 340 0.21 -12.26 -12.10
CA THR A 340 -0.37 -12.47 -13.44
C THR A 340 -1.78 -13.07 -13.40
N LEU A 341 -2.16 -13.64 -12.26
CA LEU A 341 -3.40 -14.37 -12.04
C LEU A 341 -4.29 -13.62 -11.04
N TYR A 342 -5.58 -13.57 -11.34
CA TYR A 342 -6.57 -12.90 -10.50
C TYR A 342 -6.85 -13.72 -9.24
N ASN A 343 -6.81 -13.06 -8.09
CA ASN A 343 -7.19 -13.65 -6.82
C ASN A 343 -8.24 -12.74 -6.15
N PRO A 344 -9.50 -13.19 -6.00
CA PRO A 344 -10.56 -12.39 -5.39
C PRO A 344 -10.37 -12.23 -3.87
N LYS A 345 -9.48 -13.03 -3.26
CA LYS A 345 -9.19 -13.00 -1.82
C LYS A 345 -7.99 -12.16 -1.45
N THR A 346 -7.38 -11.48 -2.42
CA THR A 346 -6.23 -10.63 -2.16
C THR A 346 -6.56 -9.60 -1.08
N PHE A 347 -5.77 -9.63 0.00
CA PHE A 347 -5.90 -8.65 1.07
C PHE A 347 -5.52 -7.27 0.55
N ARG A 348 -6.16 -6.25 1.14
CA ARG A 348 -5.83 -4.86 0.82
C ARG A 348 -4.35 -4.59 1.08
N ALA A 349 -3.72 -3.85 0.17
CA ALA A 349 -2.30 -3.54 0.25
C ALA A 349 -1.95 -2.78 1.55
N GLU A 350 -2.86 -1.94 2.05
CA GLU A 350 -2.64 -1.18 3.29
C GLU A 350 -2.41 -2.08 4.51
N ILE A 351 -3.05 -3.25 4.57
CA ILE A 351 -2.90 -4.19 5.69
C ILE A 351 -1.46 -4.72 5.73
N ARG A 352 -0.91 -5.08 4.57
CA ARG A 352 0.46 -5.58 4.45
C ARG A 352 1.47 -4.46 4.66
N ASP A 353 1.24 -3.29 4.06
CA ASP A 353 2.09 -2.11 4.24
C ASP A 353 2.19 -1.67 5.71
N ALA A 354 1.06 -1.63 6.43
CA ALA A 354 1.05 -1.32 7.85
C ALA A 354 1.88 -2.30 8.70
N MET A 355 1.89 -3.59 8.33
CA MET A 355 2.74 -4.60 9.00
C MET A 355 4.22 -4.41 8.63
N THR A 356 4.52 -4.17 7.35
CA THR A 356 5.88 -3.91 6.85
C THR A 356 6.48 -2.68 7.52
N LEU A 357 5.76 -1.56 7.60
CA LEU A 357 6.21 -0.35 8.30
C LEU A 357 6.53 -0.60 9.78
N ARG A 358 5.75 -1.45 10.46
CA ARG A 358 6.03 -1.81 11.86
C ARG A 358 7.25 -2.71 11.98
N MET A 359 7.41 -3.66 11.06
CA MET A 359 8.59 -4.52 10.98
C MET A 359 9.86 -3.69 10.71
N GLU A 360 9.81 -2.71 9.80
CA GLU A 360 10.92 -1.79 9.53
C GLU A 360 11.29 -0.94 10.75
N ARG A 361 10.31 -0.43 11.49
CA ARG A 361 10.57 0.29 12.75
C ARG A 361 11.22 -0.62 13.79
N ALA A 362 10.85 -1.90 13.84
CA ALA A 362 11.49 -2.87 14.72
C ALA A 362 12.92 -3.19 14.25
N LEU A 363 13.16 -3.35 12.95
CA LEU A 363 14.50 -3.52 12.37
C LEU A 363 15.42 -2.35 12.70
N LYS A 364 14.96 -1.10 12.53
CA LYS A 364 15.74 0.09 12.91
C LYS A 364 16.07 0.13 14.41
N ARG A 365 15.15 -0.31 15.28
CA ARG A 365 15.42 -0.44 16.72
C ARG A 365 16.45 -1.53 17.01
N PHE A 366 16.35 -2.67 16.32
CA PHE A 366 17.31 -3.76 16.46
C PHE A 366 18.71 -3.36 16.00
N GLU A 367 18.83 -2.65 14.88
CA GLU A 367 20.09 -2.12 14.37
C GLU A 367 20.69 -1.09 15.33
N ASN A 368 19.87 -0.13 15.80
CA ASN A 368 20.31 0.87 16.78
C ASN A 368 20.80 0.22 18.08
N ALA A 369 20.09 -0.79 18.59
CA ALA A 369 20.54 -1.58 19.74
C ALA A 369 21.88 -2.26 19.46
N SER A 370 22.01 -2.87 18.29
CA SER A 370 23.21 -3.63 17.90
C SER A 370 24.45 -2.74 17.75
N LEU A 371 24.28 -1.53 17.21
CA LEU A 371 25.33 -0.51 17.14
C LEU A 371 25.74 -0.06 18.55
N ASN A 372 24.78 0.23 19.42
CA ASN A 372 25.09 0.68 20.78
C ASN A 372 25.70 -0.41 21.67
N LEU A 373 25.44 -1.70 21.39
CA LEU A 373 26.09 -2.82 22.09
C LEU A 373 27.57 -2.98 21.74
N LYS A 374 27.99 -2.41 20.60
CA LYS A 374 29.37 -2.40 20.10
C LYS A 374 29.82 -0.94 19.99
N PRO A 375 30.06 -0.25 21.13
CA PRO A 375 30.54 1.13 21.10
C PRO A 375 31.82 1.25 20.27
N LYS A 376 31.97 2.44 19.67
CA LYS A 376 33.20 2.87 19.00
C LYS A 376 34.35 2.98 20.00
N SER A 377 35.57 3.03 19.51
CA SER A 377 36.70 3.33 20.39
C SER A 377 36.55 4.76 20.96
N PRO A 378 37.07 5.04 22.16
CA PRO A 378 37.05 6.40 22.72
C PRO A 378 37.74 7.44 21.82
N GLU A 379 38.75 7.01 21.05
CA GLU A 379 39.49 7.84 20.09
C GLU A 379 38.60 8.20 18.89
N GLU A 380 37.87 7.22 18.33
CA GLU A 380 36.89 7.46 17.24
C GLU A 380 35.73 8.36 17.69
N GLU A 381 35.26 8.22 18.94
CA GLU A 381 34.20 9.08 19.48
C GLU A 381 34.69 10.52 19.68
N ALA A 382 35.93 10.70 20.14
CA ALA A 382 36.55 12.02 20.28
C ALA A 382 36.78 12.70 18.92
N GLU A 383 37.26 11.94 17.92
CA GLU A 383 37.41 12.42 16.54
C GLU A 383 36.07 12.81 15.92
N GLU A 384 35.02 11.99 16.09
CA GLU A 384 33.69 12.30 15.55
C GLU A 384 33.07 13.55 16.20
N ILE A 385 33.30 13.77 17.50
CA ILE A 385 32.85 14.97 18.20
C ILE A 385 33.64 16.20 17.73
N ALA A 386 34.94 16.05 17.49
CA ALA A 386 35.79 17.11 16.95
C ALA A 386 35.42 17.48 15.50
N GLU A 387 35.15 16.49 14.64
CA GLU A 387 34.73 16.68 13.25
C GLU A 387 33.33 17.30 13.12
N LYS A 388 32.42 17.00 14.05
CA LYS A 388 31.04 17.49 14.00
C LYS A 388 30.86 18.98 14.29
N GLY A 389 31.92 19.69 14.70
CA GLY A 389 32.02 21.16 14.70
C GLY A 389 30.72 21.91 15.02
N GLY A 390 30.39 22.08 16.30
CA GLY A 390 29.33 23.02 16.75
C GLY A 390 27.90 22.70 16.30
N VAL A 391 26.95 23.55 16.75
CA VAL A 391 25.50 23.36 16.54
C VAL A 391 25.14 23.52 15.06
N GLN A 392 25.14 22.41 14.32
CA GLN A 392 24.53 22.37 13.00
C GLN A 392 23.01 22.44 13.15
N ILE A 393 22.40 23.54 12.69
CA ILE A 393 20.94 23.65 12.59
C ILE A 393 20.47 22.63 11.56
N LYS A 394 19.96 21.49 12.05
CA LYS A 394 19.41 20.46 11.17
C LYS A 394 18.12 20.99 10.52
N PRO A 395 18.02 20.96 9.18
CA PRO A 395 16.80 21.36 8.51
C PRO A 395 15.67 20.45 8.96
N SER A 396 14.51 21.04 9.23
CA SER A 396 13.29 20.30 9.55
C SER A 396 12.09 21.09 9.05
N VAL A 397 10.99 20.39 8.75
CA VAL A 397 9.74 21.05 8.34
C VAL A 397 9.30 22.06 9.41
N TYR A 398 9.46 21.74 10.69
CA TYR A 398 9.13 22.66 11.79
C TYR A 398 10.00 23.92 11.80
N PHE A 399 11.29 23.79 11.49
CA PHE A 399 12.19 24.94 11.38
C PHE A 399 11.71 25.91 10.29
N PHE A 400 11.39 25.42 9.10
CA PHE A 400 10.88 26.25 8.01
C PHE A 400 9.48 26.80 8.28
N ALA A 401 8.59 26.01 8.89
CA ALA A 401 7.26 26.48 9.29
C ALA A 401 7.35 27.62 10.33
N ARG A 402 8.25 27.50 11.32
CA ARG A 402 8.52 28.56 12.30
C ARG A 402 9.10 29.81 11.63
N ARG A 403 9.99 29.62 10.66
CA ARG A 403 10.60 30.71 9.89
C ARG A 403 9.55 31.48 9.09
N LEU A 404 8.72 30.79 8.33
CA LEU A 404 7.61 31.40 7.59
C LEU A 404 6.59 32.06 8.52
N LYS A 405 6.27 31.44 9.67
CA LYS A 405 5.37 32.02 10.68
C LYS A 405 5.94 33.29 11.35
N SER A 406 7.26 33.46 11.37
CA SER A 406 7.87 34.69 11.90
C SER A 406 7.58 35.91 11.03
N GLU A 407 7.14 35.71 9.79
CA GLU A 407 6.64 36.77 8.94
C GLU A 407 5.32 37.32 9.47
N LEU A 408 5.28 38.64 9.60
CA LEU A 408 4.14 39.33 10.19
C LEU A 408 2.84 39.11 9.39
N SER A 409 2.92 39.12 8.06
CA SER A 409 1.78 38.87 7.17
C SER A 409 1.23 37.44 7.28
N VAL A 410 2.11 36.44 7.45
CA VAL A 410 1.73 35.05 7.66
C VAL A 410 1.10 34.87 9.05
N SER A 411 1.72 35.43 10.08
CA SER A 411 1.22 35.35 11.46
C SER A 411 -0.16 35.99 11.61
N LEU A 412 -0.37 37.12 10.91
CA LEU A 412 -1.65 37.82 10.82
C LEU A 412 -2.69 37.02 10.02
N ALA A 413 -2.33 36.48 8.85
CA ALA A 413 -3.26 35.62 8.10
C ALA A 413 -3.67 34.37 8.91
N LEU A 414 -2.75 33.78 9.69
CA LEU A 414 -3.03 32.65 10.56
C LEU A 414 -3.97 32.97 11.73
N SER A 415 -3.98 34.22 12.23
CA SER A 415 -4.90 34.62 13.30
C SER A 415 -6.30 34.92 12.77
N LEU A 416 -6.40 35.25 11.49
CA LEU A 416 -7.64 35.58 10.78
C LEU A 416 -8.28 34.38 10.05
N ASP A 417 -7.49 33.35 9.77
CA ASP A 417 -7.91 32.16 9.05
C ASP A 417 -8.81 31.27 9.92
N SER A 418 -10.12 31.31 9.65
CA SER A 418 -11.11 30.41 10.25
C SER A 418 -11.22 29.05 9.54
N THR A 419 -10.69 28.93 8.32
CA THR A 419 -10.85 27.76 7.44
C THR A 419 -9.69 26.77 7.54
N GLY A 420 -8.54 27.20 8.04
CA GLY A 420 -7.31 26.42 8.13
C GLY A 420 -6.55 26.27 6.81
N ILE A 421 -6.96 26.97 5.75
CA ILE A 421 -6.32 26.92 4.42
C ILE A 421 -4.90 27.51 4.47
N VAL A 422 -4.71 28.64 5.16
CA VAL A 422 -3.39 29.27 5.32
C VAL A 422 -2.47 28.35 6.11
N ARG A 423 -2.99 27.70 7.16
CA ARG A 423 -2.21 26.72 7.93
C ARG A 423 -1.78 25.53 7.08
N LYS A 424 -2.66 24.97 6.25
CA LYS A 424 -2.30 23.86 5.34
C LYS A 424 -1.22 24.28 4.35
N ASN A 425 -1.43 25.40 3.65
CA ASN A 425 -0.48 25.89 2.65
C ASN A 425 0.87 26.28 3.25
N LEU A 426 0.90 26.75 4.51
CA LEU A 426 2.13 26.99 5.25
C LEU A 426 2.95 25.71 5.46
N PHE A 427 2.29 24.60 5.82
CA PHE A 427 2.96 23.32 5.99
C PHE A 427 3.43 22.75 4.65
N ASP A 428 2.63 22.88 3.59
CA ASP A 428 3.01 22.45 2.24
C ASP A 428 4.25 23.24 1.75
N ALA A 429 4.26 24.57 1.92
CA ALA A 429 5.43 25.40 1.59
C ALA A 429 6.66 25.04 2.43
N ALA A 430 6.50 24.86 3.74
CA ALA A 430 7.60 24.45 4.62
C ALA A 430 8.16 23.06 4.29
N LYS A 431 7.31 22.14 3.80
CA LYS A 431 7.71 20.81 3.35
C LYS A 431 8.54 20.89 2.08
N GLU A 432 8.11 21.66 1.08
CA GLU A 432 8.86 21.80 -0.17
C GLU A 432 10.21 22.51 0.05
N MET A 433 10.26 23.55 0.89
CA MET A 433 11.53 24.17 1.31
C MET A 433 12.47 23.18 2.03
N TYR A 434 11.89 22.28 2.85
CA TYR A 434 12.67 21.22 3.49
C TYR A 434 13.23 20.21 2.49
N LEU A 435 12.46 19.81 1.47
CA LEU A 435 12.91 18.90 0.42
C LEU A 435 14.01 19.53 -0.45
N GLU A 436 13.87 20.81 -0.80
CA GLU A 436 14.91 21.57 -1.48
C GLU A 436 16.22 21.53 -0.69
N ARG A 437 16.14 21.73 0.64
CA ARG A 437 17.34 21.68 1.49
C ARG A 437 17.92 20.28 1.62
N LEU A 438 17.08 19.24 1.72
CA LEU A 438 17.53 17.86 1.82
C LEU A 438 18.31 17.44 0.57
N HIS A 439 17.92 17.96 -0.59
CA HIS A 439 18.55 17.69 -1.88
C HIS A 439 19.42 18.85 -2.39
N PHE A 440 19.90 19.72 -1.49
CA PHE A 440 20.62 20.94 -1.87
C PHE A 440 21.91 20.67 -2.67
N PHE A 441 22.60 19.58 -2.36
CA PHE A 441 23.87 19.22 -3.02
C PHE A 441 23.68 18.53 -4.37
N ASP A 442 22.45 18.16 -4.75
CA ASP A 442 22.12 17.63 -6.06
C ASP A 442 21.46 18.73 -6.91
N ASP A 443 22.22 19.29 -7.86
CA ASP A 443 21.75 20.39 -8.70
C ASP A 443 20.41 20.07 -9.39
N LYS A 444 20.20 18.84 -9.87
CA LYS A 444 18.98 18.47 -10.61
C LYS A 444 17.76 18.47 -9.70
N LEU A 445 17.87 17.82 -8.55
CA LEU A 445 16.79 17.74 -7.57
C LEU A 445 16.54 19.10 -6.91
N ARG A 446 17.59 19.89 -6.66
CA ARG A 446 17.48 21.26 -6.14
C ARG A 446 16.62 22.13 -7.06
N HIS A 447 16.83 22.10 -8.38
CA HIS A 447 16.01 22.90 -9.30
C HIS A 447 14.53 22.48 -9.30
N ILE A 448 14.24 21.17 -9.28
CA ILE A 448 12.87 20.65 -9.22
C ILE A 448 12.18 21.09 -7.92
N HIS A 449 12.86 20.88 -6.79
CA HIS A 449 12.29 21.24 -5.48
C HIS A 449 12.18 22.75 -5.29
N ASN A 450 13.07 23.57 -5.87
CA ASN A 450 12.91 25.01 -5.87
C ASN A 450 11.68 25.45 -6.68
N GLN A 451 11.41 24.82 -7.85
CA GLN A 451 10.18 25.09 -8.59
C GLN A 451 8.93 24.70 -7.77
N GLN A 452 8.95 23.55 -7.11
CA GLN A 452 7.87 23.12 -6.22
C GLN A 452 7.69 24.05 -5.02
N ALA A 453 8.78 24.49 -4.39
CA ALA A 453 8.78 25.45 -3.29
C ALA A 453 8.20 26.80 -3.74
N LYS A 454 8.59 27.31 -4.91
CA LYS A 454 7.99 28.53 -5.47
C LYS A 454 6.51 28.39 -5.72
N ILE A 455 6.06 27.29 -6.32
CA ILE A 455 4.62 27.02 -6.52
C ILE A 455 3.90 27.02 -5.16
N ALA A 456 4.42 26.30 -4.17
CA ALA A 456 3.84 26.25 -2.84
C ALA A 456 3.80 27.64 -2.15
N LEU A 457 4.86 28.44 -2.28
CA LEU A 457 4.93 29.80 -1.76
C LEU A 457 3.95 30.74 -2.48
N THR A 458 3.77 30.62 -3.81
CA THR A 458 2.76 31.42 -4.54
C THR A 458 1.34 31.08 -4.11
N ILE A 459 1.04 29.80 -3.87
CA ILE A 459 -0.27 29.36 -3.35
C ILE A 459 -0.50 29.89 -1.93
N LEU A 460 0.55 29.92 -1.10
CA LEU A 460 0.51 30.52 0.23
C LEU A 460 0.27 32.04 0.16
N ASP A 461 1.00 32.76 -0.69
CA ASP A 461 0.83 34.20 -0.90
C ASP A 461 -0.60 34.54 -1.35
N GLN A 462 -1.17 33.76 -2.28
CA GLN A 462 -2.57 33.92 -2.70
C GLN A 462 -3.56 33.67 -1.56
N ALA A 463 -3.32 32.66 -0.72
CA ALA A 463 -4.18 32.38 0.43
C ALA A 463 -4.12 33.50 1.48
N ILE A 464 -2.92 34.03 1.74
CA ILE A 464 -2.72 35.18 2.64
C ILE A 464 -3.47 36.40 2.10
N GLN A 465 -3.30 36.72 0.81
CA GLN A 465 -3.97 37.86 0.18
C GLN A 465 -5.50 37.72 0.23
N ARG A 466 -6.05 36.52 -0.02
CA ARG A 466 -7.50 36.29 0.08
C ARG A 466 -8.04 36.51 1.48
N VAL A 467 -7.42 35.90 2.50
CA VAL A 467 -7.88 36.05 3.90
C VAL A 467 -7.76 37.49 4.38
N ILE A 468 -6.70 38.19 3.97
CA ILE A 468 -6.53 39.61 4.27
C ILE A 468 -7.62 40.43 3.57
N ALA A 469 -7.89 40.20 2.29
CA ALA A 469 -8.90 40.94 1.53
C ALA A 469 -10.33 40.70 2.03
N GLU A 470 -10.67 39.47 2.39
CA GLU A 470 -12.00 39.11 2.93
C GLU A 470 -12.31 39.87 4.22
N HIS A 471 -11.30 40.08 5.06
CA HIS A 471 -11.49 40.78 6.33
C HIS A 471 -11.19 42.28 6.24
N GLN A 472 -10.56 42.77 5.17
CA GLN A 472 -10.36 44.20 4.93
C GLN A 472 -11.70 44.95 4.96
N ASP A 473 -12.72 44.45 4.27
CA ASP A 473 -14.07 45.05 4.25
C ASP A 473 -14.75 45.05 5.63
N VAL A 474 -14.50 44.02 6.44
CA VAL A 474 -15.07 43.86 7.79
C VAL A 474 -14.39 44.82 8.77
N PHE A 475 -13.08 45.01 8.62
CA PHE A 475 -12.30 45.91 9.46
C PHE A 475 -12.44 47.38 9.02
N GLU A 476 -12.65 47.69 7.74
CA GLU A 476 -12.98 49.04 7.23
C GLU A 476 -14.28 49.58 7.85
N LYS A 477 -15.26 48.69 8.09
CA LYS A 477 -16.56 49.05 8.65
C LYS A 477 -16.57 49.15 10.18
N ARG A 478 -15.57 48.61 10.88
CA ARG A 478 -15.47 48.64 12.34
C ARG A 478 -14.31 49.55 12.73
N SER A 479 -14.58 50.67 13.39
CA SER A 479 -13.54 51.58 13.91
C SER A 479 -12.79 50.95 15.10
N VAL A 480 -11.99 49.92 14.83
CA VAL A 480 -11.21 49.19 15.85
C VAL A 480 -9.87 49.91 16.07
N PRO A 481 -9.47 50.22 17.32
CA PRO A 481 -8.15 50.79 17.60
C PRO A 481 -7.02 49.84 17.13
N GLY A 482 -6.00 50.37 16.43
CA GLY A 482 -4.90 49.58 15.84
C GLY A 482 -5.07 49.23 14.35
N TYR A 483 -6.20 49.63 13.76
CA TYR A 483 -6.60 49.36 12.39
C TYR A 483 -5.69 50.01 11.31
N SER A 484 -5.20 51.23 11.51
CA SER A 484 -4.26 51.89 10.59
C SER A 484 -2.91 51.17 10.53
N SER A 485 -2.45 50.63 11.65
CA SER A 485 -1.25 49.78 11.72
C SER A 485 -1.49 48.45 11.01
N PHE A 486 -2.67 47.85 11.17
CA PHE A 486 -3.08 46.60 10.52
C PHE A 486 -3.14 46.73 8.99
N LEU A 487 -3.77 47.79 8.48
CA LEU A 487 -3.80 48.08 7.04
C LEU A 487 -2.39 48.33 6.48
N ASN A 488 -1.55 49.10 7.18
CA ASN A 488 -0.16 49.36 6.77
C ASN A 488 0.74 48.10 6.76
N ILE A 489 0.42 47.10 7.58
CA ILE A 489 1.11 45.81 7.60
C ILE A 489 0.62 44.93 6.45
N SER A 490 -0.70 44.93 6.20
CA SER A 490 -1.32 44.16 5.11
C SER A 490 -0.92 44.68 3.72
N SER A 491 -0.80 46.00 3.55
CA SER A 491 -0.40 46.65 2.29
C SER A 491 1.09 46.48 1.96
N LYS A 492 1.89 45.97 2.91
CA LYS A 492 3.33 45.70 2.76
C LYS A 492 3.66 44.20 2.64
N HIS A 493 2.69 43.34 2.38
CA HIS A 493 3.00 41.92 2.17
C HIS A 493 3.93 41.75 0.96
N VAL A 494 5.20 41.42 1.24
CA VAL A 494 6.19 41.06 0.23
C VAL A 494 6.01 39.58 -0.10
N PRO A 495 5.62 39.24 -1.35
CA PRO A 495 5.37 37.86 -1.76
C PRO A 495 6.56 36.96 -1.43
N LEU A 496 6.30 35.89 -0.70
CA LEU A 496 7.32 34.97 -0.24
C LEU A 496 8.01 34.27 -1.42
N ALA A 497 7.27 34.02 -2.51
CA ALA A 497 7.81 33.37 -3.71
C ALA A 497 8.88 34.19 -4.45
N THR A 498 8.89 35.51 -4.26
CA THR A 498 9.87 36.42 -4.90
C THR A 498 11.16 36.57 -4.10
N ARG A 499 11.19 36.04 -2.87
CA ARG A 499 12.32 36.19 -1.97
C ARG A 499 13.46 35.25 -2.36
N GLN A 500 14.67 35.79 -2.31
CA GLN A 500 15.88 35.01 -2.49
C GLN A 500 16.24 34.35 -1.16
N LEU A 501 15.71 33.15 -0.95
CA LEU A 501 15.91 32.38 0.27
C LEU A 501 17.12 31.47 0.13
N ASP A 502 17.98 31.47 1.15
CA ASP A 502 19.17 30.63 1.23
C ASP A 502 18.83 29.26 1.80
N GLU A 503 19.87 28.46 1.99
CA GLU A 503 19.80 27.12 2.54
C GLU A 503 19.17 27.02 3.95
N TYR A 504 19.03 28.14 4.67
CA TYR A 504 18.39 28.21 5.98
C TYR A 504 17.03 28.94 5.93
N GLY A 505 16.51 29.25 4.75
CA GLY A 505 15.29 30.05 4.61
C GLY A 505 15.47 31.48 5.12
N ALA A 506 16.70 31.99 5.11
CA ALA A 506 17.03 33.38 5.34
C ALA A 506 17.31 34.08 4.01
N LEU A 507 17.38 35.42 4.02
CA LEU A 507 17.74 36.15 2.81
C LEU A 507 19.19 35.84 2.45
N THR A 508 19.42 35.50 1.19
CA THR A 508 20.73 35.06 0.72
C THR A 508 21.75 36.19 0.82
N LYS A 509 22.96 35.86 1.29
CA LYS A 509 24.12 36.76 1.19
C LYS A 509 24.71 36.82 -0.23
N HIS A 510 24.26 35.96 -1.13
CA HIS A 510 24.69 35.93 -2.52
C HIS A 510 24.11 37.10 -3.32
N THR A 511 24.84 37.57 -4.32
CA THR A 511 24.29 38.51 -5.31
C THR A 511 23.14 37.88 -6.08
N ARG A 512 22.23 38.70 -6.61
CA ARG A 512 21.06 38.25 -7.38
C ARG A 512 21.43 37.34 -8.55
N GLU A 513 22.54 37.62 -9.24
CA GLU A 513 23.05 36.82 -10.35
C GLU A 513 23.61 35.46 -9.91
N ASN A 514 24.28 35.41 -8.75
CA ASN A 514 24.77 34.16 -8.20
C ASN A 514 23.63 33.31 -7.63
N TYR A 515 22.60 33.96 -7.09
CA TYR A 515 21.37 33.29 -6.69
C TYR A 515 20.62 32.73 -7.90
N SER A 516 20.42 33.53 -8.95
CA SER A 516 19.73 33.08 -10.15
C SER A 516 20.43 31.88 -10.78
N ARG A 517 21.76 31.94 -10.92
CA ARG A 517 22.55 30.81 -11.45
C ARG A 517 22.46 29.53 -10.61
N ARG A 518 22.39 29.64 -9.28
CA ARG A 518 22.39 28.47 -8.38
C ARG A 518 21.00 27.84 -8.21
N TYR A 519 19.95 28.65 -8.26
CA TYR A 519 18.61 28.23 -7.86
C TYR A 519 17.62 28.23 -9.03
N LEU A 520 17.74 29.10 -10.04
CA LEU A 520 16.88 29.05 -11.21
C LEU A 520 17.27 27.88 -12.13
N SER A 521 16.26 27.28 -12.74
CA SER A 521 16.47 26.23 -13.74
C SER A 521 17.30 26.79 -14.91
N PRO A 522 18.14 25.98 -15.58
CA PRO A 522 18.80 26.38 -16.83
C PRO A 522 17.84 26.91 -17.88
N PHE A 523 16.56 26.51 -17.83
CA PHE A 523 15.49 27.00 -18.72
C PHE A 523 14.96 28.40 -18.36
N ASP A 524 15.17 28.87 -17.13
CA ASP A 524 14.66 30.15 -16.61
C ASP A 524 15.68 31.31 -16.74
N VAL A 525 16.97 31.00 -16.94
CA VAL A 525 18.06 32.01 -16.97
C VAL A 525 17.93 32.96 -18.17
N HIS A 526 17.39 32.47 -19.29
CA HIS A 526 17.22 33.27 -20.52
C HIS A 526 16.06 34.28 -20.45
N ALA A 527 15.07 34.06 -19.57
CA ALA A 527 13.94 35.00 -19.45
C ALA A 527 14.31 36.29 -18.69
N SER A 528 15.39 36.28 -17.91
CA SER A 528 15.82 37.44 -17.11
C SER A 528 16.79 38.39 -17.82
N THR A 529 17.45 37.96 -18.90
CA THR A 529 18.42 38.78 -19.64
C THR A 529 17.78 39.70 -20.69
N ASP A 530 16.56 39.42 -21.12
CA ASP A 530 15.90 40.22 -22.18
C ASP A 530 15.09 41.42 -21.65
N GLY A 531 15.04 41.62 -20.33
CA GLY A 531 14.28 42.70 -19.67
C GLY A 531 15.09 43.93 -19.24
N GLN A 532 16.40 43.97 -19.49
CA GLN A 532 17.28 45.10 -19.10
C GLN A 532 18.13 45.66 -20.26
N ALA A 533 17.79 45.35 -21.51
CA ALA A 533 18.40 45.98 -22.68
C ALA A 533 17.46 47.05 -23.24
N GLY A 534 17.36 48.18 -22.55
CA GLY A 534 16.55 49.30 -23.04
C GLY A 534 16.36 50.41 -22.03
N GLU A 535 17.44 51.06 -21.60
CA GLU A 535 17.43 52.49 -21.23
C GLU A 535 18.88 52.98 -20.97
N GLY A 536 19.46 53.67 -21.95
CA GLY A 536 20.29 54.86 -21.72
C GLY A 536 21.76 54.70 -21.29
N ASP A 537 22.60 54.04 -22.08
CA ASP A 537 24.06 54.26 -22.02
C ASP A 537 24.44 55.46 -22.89
N THR A 538 24.46 56.66 -22.29
CA THR A 538 25.24 57.79 -22.81
C THR A 538 26.65 57.71 -22.25
N LEU A 539 27.57 57.36 -23.14
CA LEU A 539 29.03 57.42 -23.06
C LEU A 539 29.53 58.62 -22.22
N LYS A 540 30.33 58.33 -21.20
CA LYS A 540 31.40 59.21 -20.73
C LYS A 540 32.72 58.44 -20.81
N GLU A 541 33.59 58.92 -21.69
CA GLU A 541 34.97 58.48 -21.85
C GLU A 541 35.79 58.71 -20.57
N PRO A 542 36.84 57.91 -20.33
CA PRO A 542 37.77 58.12 -19.24
C PRO A 542 38.86 59.10 -19.70
N ASN A 543 39.09 60.17 -18.92
CA ASN A 543 40.35 60.92 -18.98
C ASN A 543 41.17 60.54 -17.76
N ASP A 544 42.27 59.84 -18.03
CA ASP A 544 43.45 59.83 -17.18
C ASP A 544 44.19 61.18 -17.30
N ASP A 545 44.98 61.45 -16.26
CA ASP A 545 46.04 62.46 -16.12
C ASP A 545 45.65 63.91 -15.79
N THR A 546 45.82 64.31 -14.52
CA THR A 546 46.93 65.18 -14.10
C THR A 546 47.03 65.35 -12.58
N GLU A 547 48.29 65.42 -12.14
CA GLU A 547 48.88 65.53 -10.81
C GLU A 547 48.36 66.67 -9.91
N ASN A 548 48.15 66.37 -8.62
CA ASN A 548 48.89 66.93 -7.46
C ASN A 548 48.46 66.28 -6.14
#